data_AF-A0A8S3QY39-F1
#
_entry.id   AF-A0A8S3QY39-F1
#
_cell.length_a   1.000
_cell.length_b   1.000
_cell.length_c   1.000
_cell.angle_alpha   90.00
_cell.angle_beta   90.00
_cell.angle_gamma   90.00
#
_symmetry.space_group_name_H-M   'P 1'
#
loop_
_entity.id
_entity.type
_entity.pdbx_description
1 polymer ?
#
loop_
_entity_poly.entity_id
_entity_poly.type
_entity_poly.pdbx_seq_one_letter_code
_entity_poly.pdbx_strand_id
1 'polypeptide(L)'
;MGTVTSGRDGRRYIQVHDLCSSLSNITRKIFPSAHALTGCHTTSSIFGIAKKSVYKLLKTSSEDLSDLMQLAQSDLDVSKSASRKLVARLYDPKGKYKSCQNNLNKLRVRLATSKDSALVRLPPSEASFKQHVLRACIQAKTLMLSLLRQSKRVIMLGNVGANRTEIECWYNYSTQYVFKGRHKIPFHWLSTVVLKRLSP
;
A
#
# COMPACT_ATOMS: atom_id res chain seq x y z
N MET A 1 -4.06 15.27 13.52
CA MET A 1 -2.81 15.41 12.72
C MET A 1 -1.67 14.80 13.53
N GLY A 2 -0.57 14.37 12.91
CA GLY A 2 0.59 13.87 13.66
C GLY A 2 1.37 15.01 14.35
N THR A 3 1.74 14.83 15.62
CA THR A 3 2.47 15.81 16.43
C THR A 3 3.90 15.97 15.91
N VAL A 4 4.38 17.22 15.78
CA VAL A 4 5.78 17.49 15.42
C VAL A 4 6.63 17.32 16.68
N THR A 5 7.56 16.36 16.67
CA THR A 5 8.35 16.02 17.87
C THR A 5 9.60 16.87 18.06
N SER A 6 10.08 17.53 17.01
CA SER A 6 11.06 18.61 17.12
C SER A 6 10.92 19.58 15.93
N GLY A 7 10.98 20.88 16.20
CA GLY A 7 10.98 21.92 15.15
C GLY A 7 12.26 21.94 14.31
N ARG A 8 13.35 21.30 14.78
CA ARG A 8 14.65 21.27 14.09
C ARG A 8 14.75 20.12 13.06
N ASP A 9 14.20 18.95 13.36
CA ASP A 9 14.39 17.74 12.53
C ASP A 9 13.29 17.50 11.48
N GLY A 10 12.15 18.19 11.60
CA GLY A 10 10.96 17.98 10.74
C GLY A 10 10.22 16.67 11.01
N ARG A 11 10.61 15.96 12.07
CA ARG A 11 10.07 14.64 12.47
C ARG A 11 8.64 14.78 12.97
N ARG A 12 7.75 13.96 12.41
CA ARG A 12 6.34 13.87 12.77
C ARG A 12 6.06 12.51 13.39
N TYR A 13 5.51 12.51 14.60
CA TYR A 13 4.98 11.32 15.22
C TYR A 13 3.57 11.07 14.68
N ILE A 14 3.32 9.85 14.20
CA ILE A 14 2.02 9.43 13.67
C ILE A 14 1.60 8.20 14.46
N GLN A 15 0.53 8.34 15.24
CA GLN A 15 -0.03 7.25 16.01
C GLN A 15 -0.76 6.28 15.08
N VAL A 16 -0.36 5.01 15.10
CA VAL A 16 -0.95 3.98 14.24
C VAL A 16 -2.39 3.67 14.65
N HIS A 17 -2.73 3.80 15.95
CA HIS A 17 -4.10 3.65 16.41
C HIS A 17 -5.02 4.76 15.87
N ASP A 18 -4.60 6.03 15.88
CA ASP A 18 -5.35 7.14 15.26
C ASP A 18 -5.62 6.87 13.77
N LEU A 19 -4.59 6.38 13.06
CA LEU A 19 -4.74 5.99 11.66
C LEU A 19 -5.76 4.85 11.52
N CYS A 20 -5.66 3.79 12.32
CA CYS A 20 -6.61 2.67 12.29
C CYS A 20 -8.05 3.10 12.62
N SER A 21 -8.25 4.02 13.56
CA SER A 21 -9.58 4.56 13.91
C SER A 21 -10.15 5.45 12.81
N SER A 22 -9.30 6.11 12.02
CA SER A 22 -9.72 6.97 10.89
C SER A 22 -10.06 6.23 9.59
N LEU A 23 -9.84 4.90 9.53
CA LEU A 23 -10.03 4.09 8.33
C LEU A 23 -11.18 3.10 8.51
N SER A 24 -11.96 2.86 7.44
CA SER A 24 -12.99 1.81 7.46
C SER A 24 -12.35 0.43 7.64
N ASN A 25 -13.06 -0.49 8.29
CA ASN A 25 -12.61 -1.86 8.56
C ASN A 25 -12.14 -2.58 7.28
N ILE A 26 -12.88 -2.40 6.19
CA ILE A 26 -12.55 -2.92 4.85
C ILE A 26 -11.23 -2.30 4.35
N THR A 27 -11.10 -0.97 4.36
CA THR A 27 -9.88 -0.27 3.92
C THR A 27 -8.65 -0.72 4.72
N ARG A 28 -8.78 -0.86 6.05
CA ARG A 28 -7.72 -1.34 6.94
C ARG A 28 -7.25 -2.75 6.56
N LYS A 29 -8.16 -3.66 6.20
CA LYS A 29 -7.84 -5.04 5.80
C LYS A 29 -7.25 -5.13 4.38
N ILE A 30 -7.69 -4.28 3.45
CA ILE A 30 -7.15 -4.21 2.08
C ILE A 30 -5.74 -3.58 2.04
N PHE A 31 -5.45 -2.62 2.92
CA PHE A 31 -4.26 -1.78 2.83
C PHE A 31 -2.92 -2.56 2.71
N PRO A 32 -2.65 -3.64 3.47
CA PRO A 32 -1.44 -4.45 3.31
C PRO A 32 -1.30 -5.05 1.90
N SER A 33 -2.40 -5.60 1.37
CA SER A 33 -2.47 -6.22 0.05
C SER A 33 -2.27 -5.19 -1.08
N ALA A 34 -2.95 -4.05 -1.00
CA ALA A 34 -2.80 -2.96 -1.96
C ALA A 34 -1.40 -2.33 -1.90
N HIS A 35 -0.77 -2.28 -0.73
CA HIS A 35 0.61 -1.83 -0.56
C HIS A 35 1.61 -2.78 -1.23
N ALA A 36 1.49 -4.09 -1.01
CA ALA A 36 2.31 -5.10 -1.67
C ALA A 36 2.17 -5.07 -3.21
N LEU A 37 0.93 -4.92 -3.70
CA LEU A 37 0.61 -4.83 -5.13
C LEU A 37 1.08 -3.53 -5.81
N THR A 38 1.21 -2.42 -5.08
CA THR A 38 1.60 -1.13 -5.69
C THR A 38 3.06 -0.75 -5.44
N GLY A 39 3.74 -1.52 -4.59
CA GLY A 39 5.19 -1.46 -4.33
C GLY A 39 5.49 -1.11 -2.88
N CYS A 40 5.96 -2.09 -2.10
CA CYS A 40 6.54 -1.83 -0.78
C CYS A 40 7.79 -0.94 -0.92
N HIS A 41 8.74 -1.42 -1.74
CA HIS A 41 9.99 -0.74 -2.10
C HIS A 41 9.96 -0.23 -3.57
N THR A 42 11.09 0.29 -4.05
CA THR A 42 11.32 0.65 -5.46
C THR A 42 11.19 -0.56 -6.40
N THR A 43 11.53 -1.76 -5.93
CA THR A 43 11.36 -2.99 -6.71
C THR A 43 9.88 -3.31 -6.92
N SER A 44 9.49 -3.34 -8.20
CA SER A 44 8.12 -3.55 -8.68
C SER A 44 7.09 -2.49 -8.26
N SER A 45 7.51 -1.23 -8.06
CA SER A 45 6.56 -0.11 -8.06
C SER A 45 5.93 0.04 -9.44
N ILE A 46 4.60 0.21 -9.51
CA ILE A 46 3.90 0.39 -10.79
C ILE A 46 4.25 1.79 -11.36
N PHE A 47 4.84 1.85 -12.56
CA PHE A 47 5.31 3.09 -13.15
C PHE A 47 4.18 4.12 -13.30
N GLY A 48 4.45 5.38 -12.91
CA GLY A 48 3.47 6.47 -12.98
C GLY A 48 2.32 6.42 -11.96
N ILE A 49 2.19 5.35 -11.17
CA ILE A 49 1.13 5.21 -10.16
C ILE A 49 1.65 5.59 -8.77
N ALA A 50 1.27 6.78 -8.31
CA ALA A 50 1.60 7.24 -6.96
C ALA A 50 0.74 6.55 -5.89
N LYS A 51 1.33 6.22 -4.73
CA LYS A 51 0.62 5.68 -3.54
C LYS A 51 -0.58 6.53 -3.10
N LYS A 52 -0.55 7.85 -3.35
CA LYS A 52 -1.69 8.77 -3.13
C LYS A 52 -2.90 8.43 -4.02
N SER A 53 -2.68 8.07 -5.28
CA SER A 53 -3.73 7.67 -6.22
C SER A 53 -4.37 6.35 -5.78
N VAL A 54 -3.55 5.39 -5.32
CA VAL A 54 -4.00 4.13 -4.74
C VAL A 54 -4.87 4.38 -3.51
N TYR A 55 -4.43 5.20 -2.56
CA TYR A 55 -5.21 5.54 -1.37
C TYR A 55 -6.53 6.25 -1.71
N LYS A 56 -6.54 7.15 -2.71
CA LYS A 56 -7.78 7.79 -3.19
C LYS A 56 -8.75 6.75 -3.76
N LEU A 57 -8.26 5.81 -4.57
CA LEU A 57 -9.06 4.71 -5.13
C LEU A 57 -9.64 3.83 -4.01
N LEU A 58 -8.83 3.43 -3.02
CA LEU A 58 -9.31 2.65 -1.87
C LEU A 58 -10.37 3.41 -1.06
N LYS A 59 -10.23 4.72 -0.84
CA LYS A 59 -11.23 5.51 -0.10
C LYS A 59 -12.57 5.63 -0.84
N THR A 60 -12.57 5.58 -2.18
CA THR A 60 -13.80 5.72 -3.00
C THR A 60 -14.41 4.37 -3.39
N SER A 61 -13.64 3.29 -3.40
CA SER A 61 -14.06 1.98 -3.95
C SER A 61 -13.51 0.81 -3.13
N SER A 62 -13.50 0.92 -1.79
CA SER A 62 -13.03 -0.17 -0.90
C SER A 62 -13.89 -1.43 -1.01
N GLU A 63 -15.18 -1.30 -1.26
CA GLU A 63 -16.13 -2.42 -1.33
C GLU A 63 -15.97 -3.22 -2.62
N ASP A 64 -15.89 -2.54 -3.78
CA ASP A 64 -15.49 -3.10 -5.10
C ASP A 64 -14.18 -3.91 -5.06
N LEU A 65 -13.31 -3.62 -4.07
CA LEU A 65 -11.97 -4.16 -3.92
C LEU A 65 -11.82 -5.07 -2.68
N SER A 66 -12.92 -5.44 -2.05
CA SER A 66 -12.97 -6.30 -0.84
C SER A 66 -12.27 -7.65 -1.02
N ASP A 67 -12.27 -8.23 -2.22
CA ASP A 67 -11.50 -9.44 -2.57
C ASP A 67 -10.00 -9.35 -2.18
N LEU A 68 -9.41 -8.15 -2.21
CA LEU A 68 -8.01 -7.94 -1.83
C LEU A 68 -7.72 -8.23 -0.35
N MET A 69 -8.75 -8.29 0.50
CA MET A 69 -8.59 -8.64 1.92
C MET A 69 -8.01 -10.05 2.10
N GLN A 70 -8.23 -10.96 1.14
CA GLN A 70 -7.77 -12.35 1.20
C GLN A 70 -6.52 -12.64 0.35
N LEU A 71 -5.87 -11.63 -0.25
CA LEU A 71 -4.74 -11.79 -1.18
C LEU A 71 -3.56 -12.64 -0.63
N ALA A 72 -3.42 -12.71 0.70
CA ALA A 72 -2.37 -13.49 1.37
C ALA A 72 -2.79 -14.92 1.73
N GLN A 73 -4.06 -15.28 1.55
CA GLN A 73 -4.65 -16.56 1.93
C GLN A 73 -5.32 -17.31 0.75
N SER A 74 -5.83 -16.60 -0.26
CA SER A 74 -6.53 -17.19 -1.41
C SER A 74 -5.59 -17.79 -2.45
N ASP A 75 -6.13 -18.73 -3.24
CA ASP A 75 -5.51 -19.27 -4.45
C ASP A 75 -5.03 -18.19 -5.43
N LEU A 76 -4.04 -18.58 -6.25
CA LEU A 76 -3.39 -17.67 -7.17
C LEU A 76 -4.37 -17.03 -8.17
N ASP A 77 -5.36 -17.76 -8.67
CA ASP A 77 -6.29 -17.22 -9.67
C ASP A 77 -7.33 -16.26 -9.07
N VAL A 78 -7.79 -16.51 -7.84
CA VAL A 78 -8.59 -15.55 -7.06
C VAL A 78 -7.76 -14.29 -6.79
N SER A 79 -6.54 -14.46 -6.30
CA SER A 79 -5.58 -13.39 -6.03
C SER A 79 -5.26 -12.56 -7.28
N LYS A 80 -5.08 -13.20 -8.44
CA LYS A 80 -4.90 -12.52 -9.74
C LYS A 80 -6.15 -11.75 -10.15
N SER A 81 -7.35 -12.31 -9.98
CA SER A 81 -8.61 -11.65 -10.31
C SER A 81 -8.81 -10.38 -9.48
N ALA A 82 -8.68 -10.48 -8.16
CA ALA A 82 -8.75 -9.36 -7.22
C ALA A 82 -7.70 -8.27 -7.54
N SER A 83 -6.45 -8.69 -7.75
CA SER A 83 -5.35 -7.80 -8.13
C SER A 83 -5.59 -7.10 -9.48
N ARG A 84 -6.24 -7.77 -10.43
CA ARG A 84 -6.51 -7.24 -11.77
C ARG A 84 -7.55 -6.12 -11.70
N LYS A 85 -8.60 -6.27 -10.89
CA LYS A 85 -9.57 -5.19 -10.61
C LYS A 85 -8.86 -3.91 -10.13
N LEU A 86 -7.94 -4.04 -9.16
CA LEU A 86 -7.14 -2.92 -8.66
C LEU A 86 -6.28 -2.28 -9.76
N VAL A 87 -5.46 -3.08 -10.46
CA VAL A 87 -4.54 -2.57 -11.49
C VAL A 87 -5.31 -1.93 -12.65
N ALA A 88 -6.40 -2.54 -13.12
CA ALA A 88 -7.22 -2.00 -14.19
C ALA A 88 -7.82 -0.63 -13.81
N ARG A 89 -8.34 -0.47 -12.58
CA ARG A 89 -8.85 0.83 -12.07
C ARG A 89 -7.75 1.89 -11.87
N LEU A 90 -6.50 1.49 -11.64
CA LEU A 90 -5.37 2.43 -11.53
C LEU A 90 -4.96 2.99 -12.91
N TYR A 91 -5.05 2.20 -13.98
CA TYR A 91 -4.75 2.64 -15.35
C TYR A 91 -5.96 3.26 -16.08
N ASP A 92 -7.18 2.83 -15.76
CA ASP A 92 -8.44 3.39 -16.27
C ASP A 92 -9.36 3.86 -15.10
N PRO A 93 -9.00 4.96 -14.41
CA PRO A 93 -9.76 5.47 -13.27
C PRO A 93 -11.11 6.08 -13.66
N LYS A 94 -11.34 6.35 -14.96
CA LYS A 94 -12.62 6.83 -15.49
C LYS A 94 -13.53 5.69 -15.98
N GLY A 95 -13.05 4.44 -16.01
CA GLY A 95 -13.83 3.30 -16.51
C GLY A 95 -14.20 3.41 -17.99
N LYS A 96 -13.35 4.02 -18.82
CA LYS A 96 -13.57 4.13 -20.27
C LYS A 96 -13.51 2.77 -20.99
N TYR A 97 -12.74 1.83 -20.45
CA TYR A 97 -12.44 0.54 -21.10
C TYR A 97 -12.91 -0.64 -20.25
N LYS A 98 -14.11 -0.55 -19.65
CA LYS A 98 -14.73 -1.60 -18.80
C LYS A 98 -14.62 -3.00 -19.41
N SER A 99 -14.91 -3.15 -20.72
CA SER A 99 -14.83 -4.41 -21.47
C SER A 99 -13.44 -5.05 -21.50
N CYS A 100 -12.38 -4.29 -21.20
CA CYS A 100 -10.99 -4.74 -21.20
C CYS A 100 -10.42 -4.98 -19.78
N GLN A 101 -11.15 -4.64 -18.71
CA GLN A 101 -10.63 -4.75 -17.34
C GLN A 101 -10.36 -6.20 -16.91
N ASN A 102 -11.00 -7.18 -17.56
CA ASN A 102 -10.80 -8.61 -17.30
C ASN A 102 -9.48 -9.18 -17.87
N ASN A 103 -8.75 -8.45 -18.73
CA ASN A 103 -7.51 -8.93 -19.36
C ASN A 103 -6.54 -7.76 -19.61
N LEU A 104 -5.38 -7.78 -18.95
CA LEU A 104 -4.47 -6.63 -19.00
C LEU A 104 -3.82 -6.44 -20.37
N ASN A 105 -3.66 -7.49 -21.17
CA ASN A 105 -3.16 -7.37 -22.54
C ASN A 105 -4.17 -6.63 -23.43
N LYS A 106 -5.48 -6.91 -23.30
CA LYS A 106 -6.54 -6.16 -24.02
C LYS A 106 -6.55 -4.69 -23.60
N LEU A 107 -6.44 -4.41 -22.30
CA LEU A 107 -6.34 -3.04 -21.78
C LEU A 107 -5.06 -2.33 -22.28
N ARG A 108 -3.93 -3.04 -22.32
CA ARG A 108 -2.63 -2.55 -22.84
C ARG A 108 -2.74 -2.11 -24.30
N VAL A 109 -3.32 -2.95 -25.17
CA VAL A 109 -3.52 -2.62 -26.59
C VAL A 109 -4.47 -1.44 -26.76
N ARG A 110 -5.58 -1.37 -26.00
CA ARG A 110 -6.50 -0.23 -26.05
C ARG A 110 -5.86 1.07 -25.58
N LEU A 111 -5.05 1.04 -24.51
CA LEU A 111 -4.34 2.22 -24.02
C LEU A 111 -3.24 2.69 -24.99
N ALA A 112 -2.56 1.78 -25.67
CA ALA A 112 -1.56 2.11 -26.69
C ALA A 112 -2.17 2.71 -27.96
N THR A 113 -3.34 2.22 -28.40
CA THR A 113 -3.98 2.68 -29.64
C THR A 113 -4.84 3.93 -29.47
N SER A 114 -5.48 4.12 -28.30
CA SER A 114 -6.39 5.27 -28.07
C SER A 114 -5.70 6.52 -27.51
N LYS A 115 -4.43 6.42 -27.13
CA LYS A 115 -3.65 7.52 -26.58
C LYS A 115 -2.19 7.26 -26.85
N ASP A 116 -1.51 8.17 -27.53
CA ASP A 116 -0.06 8.11 -27.71
C ASP A 116 0.65 8.17 -26.34
N SER A 117 0.98 6.98 -25.85
CA SER A 117 1.38 6.73 -24.46
C SER A 117 2.71 6.01 -24.50
N ALA A 118 3.77 6.69 -24.07
CA ALA A 118 5.09 6.09 -23.89
C ALA A 118 4.98 4.72 -23.22
N LEU A 119 5.67 3.70 -23.75
CA LEU A 119 5.47 2.28 -23.40
C LEU A 119 5.58 1.97 -21.90
N VAL A 120 6.33 2.79 -21.15
CA VAL A 120 6.47 2.75 -19.69
C VAL A 120 5.18 3.09 -18.92
N ARG A 121 4.25 3.83 -19.51
CA ARG A 121 2.94 4.21 -18.94
C ARG A 121 1.83 3.21 -19.24
N LEU A 122 2.13 2.12 -19.93
CA LEU A 122 1.18 1.06 -20.24
C LEU A 122 1.15 0.01 -19.10
N PRO A 123 0.00 -0.64 -18.84
CA PRO A 123 -0.09 -1.67 -17.81
C PRO A 123 0.85 -2.86 -18.09
N PRO A 124 1.27 -3.60 -17.04
CA PRO A 124 2.07 -4.81 -17.20
C PRO A 124 1.37 -5.83 -18.11
N SER A 125 2.16 -6.62 -18.84
CA SER A 125 1.65 -7.79 -19.57
C SER A 125 1.08 -8.82 -18.58
N GLU A 126 0.12 -9.63 -19.02
CA GLU A 126 -0.50 -10.64 -18.15
C GLU A 126 0.52 -11.62 -17.53
N ALA A 127 1.61 -11.92 -18.24
CA ALA A 127 2.73 -12.75 -17.74
C ALA A 127 3.54 -12.06 -16.63
N SER A 128 3.94 -10.79 -16.83
CA SER A 128 4.66 -10.01 -15.81
C SER A 128 3.77 -9.70 -14.60
N PHE A 129 2.47 -9.48 -14.84
CA PHE A 129 1.45 -9.33 -13.81
C PHE A 129 1.29 -10.59 -12.96
N LYS A 130 1.26 -11.80 -13.54
CA LYS A 130 1.21 -13.07 -12.77
C LYS A 130 2.36 -13.16 -11.76
N GLN A 131 3.59 -12.85 -12.18
CA GLN A 131 4.76 -12.89 -11.29
C GLN A 131 4.72 -11.79 -10.22
N HIS A 132 4.24 -10.60 -10.59
CA HIS A 132 4.05 -9.51 -9.64
C HIS A 132 3.01 -9.81 -8.56
N VAL A 133 1.90 -10.48 -8.93
CA VAL A 133 0.89 -10.96 -7.97
C VAL A 133 1.47 -12.01 -7.03
N LEU A 134 2.18 -13.03 -7.53
CA LEU A 134 2.85 -14.03 -6.68
C LEU A 134 3.75 -13.38 -5.62
N ARG A 135 4.61 -12.46 -6.06
CA ARG A 135 5.48 -11.67 -5.18
C ARG A 135 4.68 -10.84 -4.16
N ALA A 136 3.57 -10.22 -4.58
CA ALA A 136 2.72 -9.41 -3.71
C ALA A 136 1.96 -10.26 -2.67
N CYS A 137 1.49 -11.47 -3.01
CA CYS A 137 0.88 -12.42 -2.07
C CYS A 137 1.88 -12.79 -0.96
N ILE A 138 3.12 -13.11 -1.32
CA ILE A 138 4.20 -13.42 -0.35
C ILE A 138 4.49 -12.19 0.54
N GLN A 139 4.65 -11.00 -0.04
CA GLN A 139 4.88 -9.77 0.72
C GLN A 139 3.73 -9.44 1.67
N ALA A 140 2.47 -9.57 1.23
CA ALA A 140 1.29 -9.34 2.05
C ALA A 140 1.22 -10.35 3.21
N LYS A 141 1.50 -11.64 2.95
CA LYS A 141 1.56 -12.70 3.98
C LYS A 141 2.63 -12.41 5.02
N THR A 142 3.86 -12.06 4.62
CA THR A 142 4.94 -11.68 5.55
C THR A 142 4.57 -10.44 6.37
N LEU A 143 3.98 -9.42 5.76
CA LEU A 143 3.54 -8.20 6.46
C LEU A 143 2.45 -8.53 7.49
N MET A 144 1.41 -9.28 7.14
CA MET A 144 0.35 -9.70 8.06
C MET A 144 0.89 -10.54 9.23
N LEU A 145 1.78 -11.50 8.96
CA LEU A 145 2.42 -12.32 10.00
C LEU A 145 3.30 -11.48 10.95
N SER A 146 4.00 -10.48 10.42
CA SER A 146 4.83 -9.58 11.25
C SER A 146 3.97 -8.78 12.25
N LEU A 147 2.82 -8.27 11.82
CA LEU A 147 1.86 -7.54 12.66
C LEU A 147 1.26 -8.44 13.77
N LEU A 148 0.91 -9.69 13.43
CA LEU A 148 0.41 -10.66 14.41
C LEU A 148 1.46 -11.02 15.47
N ARG A 149 2.74 -11.15 15.09
CA ARG A 149 3.85 -11.41 16.02
C ARG A 149 4.08 -10.27 17.00
N GLN A 150 3.92 -9.01 16.57
CA GLN A 150 4.05 -7.84 17.45
C GLN A 150 2.91 -7.76 18.46
N SER A 151 1.67 -8.00 18.03
CA SER A 151 0.50 -8.02 18.92
C SER A 151 0.72 -8.96 20.12
N LYS A 152 1.22 -10.18 19.87
CA LYS A 152 1.54 -11.15 20.93
C LYS A 152 2.70 -10.71 21.84
N ARG A 153 3.73 -10.03 21.32
CA ARG A 153 4.85 -9.53 22.15
C ARG A 153 4.45 -8.36 23.06
N VAL A 154 3.57 -7.47 22.61
CA VAL A 154 3.10 -6.34 23.43
C VAL A 154 2.30 -6.83 24.64
N ILE A 155 1.48 -7.87 24.48
CA ILE A 155 0.69 -8.46 25.58
C ILE A 155 1.62 -9.07 26.65
N MET A 156 2.71 -9.73 26.26
CA MET A 156 3.65 -10.37 27.20
C MET A 156 4.52 -9.37 27.99
N LEU A 157 4.75 -8.17 27.45
CA LEU A 157 5.53 -7.12 28.13
C LEU A 157 4.69 -6.25 29.09
N GLY A 158 3.36 -6.41 29.10
CA GLY A 158 2.46 -5.64 29.97
C GLY A 158 2.52 -5.99 31.46
N ASN A 159 3.15 -7.12 31.82
CA ASN A 159 3.16 -7.67 33.19
C ASN A 159 4.55 -7.72 33.86
N VAL A 160 5.61 -7.22 33.22
CA VAL A 160 6.95 -7.19 33.82
C VAL A 160 7.31 -5.76 34.20
N GLY A 161 7.46 -5.53 35.50
CA GLY A 161 7.82 -4.24 36.07
C GLY A 161 9.11 -3.68 35.46
N ALA A 162 9.11 -2.39 35.17
CA ALA A 162 10.23 -1.76 34.49
C ALA A 162 11.50 -1.79 35.34
N ASN A 163 12.57 -2.38 34.81
CA ASN A 163 13.92 -1.95 35.11
C ASN A 163 14.77 -1.92 33.84
N ARG A 164 15.60 -0.87 33.73
CA ARG A 164 16.47 -0.62 32.58
C ARG A 164 17.67 -1.56 32.64
N THR A 165 17.95 -2.28 31.55
CA THR A 165 19.07 -2.03 30.62
C THR A 165 19.36 -3.29 29.82
N GLU A 166 18.88 -3.39 28.58
CA GLU A 166 19.56 -4.15 27.53
C GLU A 166 19.00 -3.75 26.16
N ILE A 167 19.89 -3.33 25.25
CA ILE A 167 19.53 -2.90 23.89
C ILE A 167 19.83 -4.07 22.95
N GLU A 168 18.95 -5.06 22.93
CA GLU A 168 18.99 -6.13 21.93
C GLU A 168 18.25 -5.70 20.65
N CYS A 169 19.01 -5.60 19.56
CA CYS A 169 18.55 -5.04 18.29
C CYS A 169 17.78 -6.07 17.45
N TRP A 170 16.47 -6.23 17.69
CA TRP A 170 15.61 -7.09 16.86
C TRP A 170 14.55 -6.32 16.06
N TYR A 171 14.52 -6.62 14.76
CA TYR A 171 13.76 -5.93 13.71
C TYR A 171 12.27 -5.66 14.06
N ASN A 172 11.97 -4.41 14.41
CA ASN A 172 10.61 -3.94 14.66
C ASN A 172 9.91 -3.57 13.34
N TYR A 173 9.09 -4.49 12.80
CA TYR A 173 8.02 -4.10 11.86
C TYR A 173 6.85 -3.37 12.56
N SER A 174 6.94 -3.17 13.90
CA SER A 174 6.20 -2.19 14.68
C SER A 174 6.86 -0.82 14.52
N THR A 175 6.99 -0.39 13.27
CA THR A 175 7.79 0.78 12.90
C THR A 175 7.12 2.07 13.37
N GLN A 176 7.70 2.68 14.41
CA GLN A 176 7.60 4.11 14.63
C GLN A 176 8.27 4.81 13.44
N TYR A 177 7.53 5.61 12.67
CA TYR A 177 8.09 6.24 11.48
C TYR A 177 8.55 7.67 11.76
N VAL A 178 9.86 7.89 11.60
CA VAL A 178 10.56 9.13 11.92
C VAL A 178 11.07 9.78 10.64
N PHE A 179 10.39 10.82 10.16
CA PHE A 179 10.72 11.47 8.88
C PHE A 179 11.67 12.66 9.04
N LYS A 180 12.82 12.60 8.38
CA LYS A 180 13.77 13.73 8.26
C LYS A 180 13.55 14.39 6.90
N GLY A 181 13.41 15.72 6.85
CA GLY A 181 13.05 16.41 5.61
C GLY A 181 13.74 17.75 5.41
N ARG A 182 14.79 17.78 4.57
CA ARG A 182 15.22 18.93 3.76
C ARG A 182 15.84 18.41 2.43
N HIS A 183 15.40 19.01 1.31
CA HIS A 183 15.86 18.80 -0.08
C HIS A 183 15.56 17.46 -0.82
N LYS A 184 15.73 17.52 -2.14
CA LYS A 184 14.93 16.93 -3.25
C LYS A 184 15.05 15.39 -3.49
N ILE A 185 13.91 14.68 -3.36
CA ILE A 185 13.44 13.48 -4.16
C ILE A 185 14.26 12.15 -4.02
N PRO A 186 13.67 10.92 -4.00
CA PRO A 186 12.26 10.52 -4.17
C PRO A 186 11.60 9.79 -2.97
N PHE A 187 10.35 10.18 -2.72
CA PHE A 187 9.24 9.46 -2.09
C PHE A 187 9.40 7.97 -1.70
N HIS A 188 9.71 7.72 -0.42
CA HIS A 188 9.29 6.52 0.30
C HIS A 188 8.12 6.89 1.25
N TRP A 189 6.94 6.28 1.10
CA TRP A 189 5.92 6.33 2.17
C TRP A 189 6.39 5.41 3.30
N LEU A 190 6.40 5.83 4.57
CA LEU A 190 5.27 6.51 5.24
C LEU A 190 5.22 8.07 5.38
N SER A 191 5.68 8.92 4.44
CA SER A 191 5.29 10.37 4.41
C SER A 191 5.02 10.95 3.01
N THR A 192 4.06 11.86 2.78
CA THR A 192 3.02 12.47 3.66
C THR A 192 1.58 12.08 3.23
N VAL A 193 0.62 11.86 4.16
CA VAL A 193 -0.82 11.69 3.91
C VAL A 193 -1.30 13.07 3.51
N VAL A 194 -1.59 13.27 2.23
CA VAL A 194 -1.95 14.60 1.73
C VAL A 194 -3.41 14.91 2.04
N LEU A 195 -3.69 15.18 3.32
CA LEU A 195 -4.75 16.09 3.71
C LEU A 195 -4.31 17.48 3.23
N LYS A 196 -4.76 17.85 2.03
CA LYS A 196 -4.54 19.18 1.47
C LYS A 196 -5.36 20.16 2.30
N ARG A 197 -4.76 21.30 2.69
CA ARG A 197 -5.50 22.45 3.27
C ARG A 197 -6.74 22.71 2.40
N LEU A 198 -7.91 22.55 3.01
CA LEU A 198 -9.07 23.39 2.72
C LEU A 198 -9.22 24.24 3.98
N SER A 199 -8.89 25.52 3.84
CA SER A 199 -9.04 26.59 4.82
C SER A 199 -9.51 27.79 4.00
N PRO A 200 -10.38 28.64 4.56
CA PRO A 200 -11.44 29.34 3.83
C PRO A 200 -10.92 30.25 2.71
#